data_AF-A0A929F7Y7-F1
#
_entry.id   AF-A0A929F7Y7-F1
#
_cell.length_a   1.000
_cell.length_b   1.000
_cell.length_c   1.000
_cell.angle_alpha   90.00
_cell.angle_beta   90.00
_cell.angle_gamma   90.00
#
_symmetry.space_group_name_H-M   'P 1'
#
loop_
_entity.id
_entity.type
_entity.pdbx_description
1 polymer ?
#
loop_
_entity_poly.entity_id
_entity_poly.type
_entity_poly.pdbx_seq_one_letter_code
_entity_poly.pdbx_strand_id
1 'polypeptide(L)'
;MDIESLIRCLNYTDSPYYLSGERLYEHPGYSHIFRLASEKCDLHGVYTLKTSERNHPSHKAIIPVVYICEADTEQQAREFHRLVWNQNIVPFLIVLSPKTIRLYPGFNFDPRLSKNKDQSIFEVAKKTSEVLKKLSDFTSESINRGDLWTNRAKEIPQNKRVDRRLLRSLKFLSTWLRDHGLPRQTAHALIGKFIYLYYLRDRKILSDRKLEQWAIDK
;
A
#
# COMPACT_ATOMS: atom_id res chain seq x y z
N MET A 1 15.08 14.63 -13.10
CA MET A 1 13.92 13.87 -13.62
C MET A 1 12.72 14.21 -12.76
N ASP A 2 11.63 14.63 -13.38
CA ASP A 2 10.32 14.87 -12.78
C ASP A 2 9.40 13.63 -12.93
N ILE A 3 8.18 13.73 -12.41
CA ILE A 3 7.22 12.63 -12.40
C ILE A 3 6.76 12.25 -13.82
N GLU A 4 6.55 13.22 -14.70
CA GLU A 4 6.14 12.99 -16.09
C GLU A 4 7.23 12.27 -16.89
N SER A 5 8.49 12.65 -16.68
CA SER A 5 9.64 11.98 -17.27
C SER A 5 9.76 10.54 -16.78
N LEU A 6 9.48 10.28 -15.50
CA LEU A 6 9.48 8.92 -14.94
C LEU A 6 8.38 8.06 -15.58
N ILE A 7 7.15 8.57 -15.65
CA ILE A 7 6.00 7.89 -16.28
C ILE A 7 6.33 7.55 -17.74
N ARG A 8 6.97 8.48 -18.47
CA ARG A 8 7.42 8.26 -19.84
C ARG A 8 8.51 7.20 -19.93
N CYS A 9 9.50 7.21 -19.03
CA CYS A 9 10.57 6.21 -18.98
C CYS A 9 10.04 4.80 -18.72
N LEU A 10 8.94 4.67 -17.98
CA LEU A 10 8.27 3.39 -17.73
C LEU A 10 7.32 2.97 -18.87
N ASN A 11 7.21 3.77 -19.94
CA ASN A 11 6.27 3.58 -21.04
C ASN A 11 4.81 3.51 -20.58
N TYR A 12 4.43 4.35 -19.61
CA TYR A 12 3.08 4.40 -19.05
C TYR A 12 2.18 5.43 -19.75
N THR A 13 2.76 6.49 -20.33
CA THR A 13 2.02 7.63 -20.91
C THR A 13 0.91 7.20 -21.87
N ASP A 14 1.22 6.29 -22.80
CA ASP A 14 0.27 5.84 -23.83
C ASP A 14 -0.37 4.48 -23.48
N SER A 15 -0.10 3.95 -22.28
CA SER A 15 -0.63 2.65 -21.89
C SER A 15 -2.11 2.76 -21.51
N PRO A 16 -3.01 1.97 -22.12
CA PRO A 16 -4.40 1.92 -21.69
C PRO A 16 -4.56 1.37 -20.27
N TYR A 17 -3.52 0.74 -19.72
CA TYR A 17 -3.51 0.14 -18.39
C TYR A 17 -2.98 1.05 -17.28
N TYR A 18 -2.43 2.21 -17.65
CA TYR A 18 -2.10 3.25 -16.69
C TYR A 18 -3.32 4.16 -16.48
N LEU A 19 -3.79 4.24 -15.24
CA LEU A 19 -4.92 5.07 -14.83
C LEU A 19 -4.39 6.32 -14.12
N SER A 20 -4.82 7.49 -14.57
CA SER A 20 -4.46 8.79 -13.98
C SER A 20 -5.61 9.79 -14.16
N GLY A 21 -5.62 10.85 -13.35
CA GLY A 21 -6.70 11.85 -13.37
C GLY A 21 -8.07 11.21 -13.15
N GLU A 22 -9.07 11.62 -13.94
CA GLU A 22 -10.45 11.11 -13.85
C GLU A 22 -10.56 9.59 -14.06
N ARG A 23 -9.62 8.97 -14.78
CA ARG A 23 -9.62 7.52 -15.05
C ARG A 23 -9.45 6.68 -13.79
N LEU A 24 -8.91 7.26 -12.70
CA LEU A 24 -8.84 6.60 -11.40
C LEU A 24 -10.24 6.31 -10.81
N TYR A 25 -11.25 7.07 -11.22
CA TYR A 25 -12.61 6.96 -10.66
C TYR A 25 -13.56 6.12 -11.51
N GLU A 26 -13.14 5.71 -12.71
CA GLU A 26 -13.91 4.86 -13.64
C GLU A 26 -14.18 3.45 -13.11
N HIS A 27 -13.47 3.03 -12.06
CA HIS A 27 -13.55 1.69 -11.48
C HIS A 27 -14.12 1.75 -10.05
N PRO A 28 -15.44 1.53 -9.86
CA PRO A 28 -16.09 1.66 -8.55
C PRO A 28 -15.46 0.81 -7.44
N GLY A 29 -14.90 -0.35 -7.77
CA GLY A 29 -14.23 -1.23 -6.81
C GLY A 29 -12.95 -0.63 -6.19
N TYR A 30 -12.34 0.37 -6.83
CA TYR A 30 -11.11 1.03 -6.36
C TYR A 30 -11.22 2.55 -6.26
N SER A 31 -12.30 3.17 -6.75
CA SER A 31 -12.43 4.63 -6.81
C SER A 31 -12.23 5.31 -5.44
N HIS A 32 -12.81 4.75 -4.37
CA HIS A 32 -12.64 5.27 -3.02
C HIS A 32 -11.18 5.17 -2.54
N ILE A 33 -10.51 4.04 -2.77
CA ILE A 33 -9.16 3.83 -2.26
C ILE A 33 -8.12 4.63 -3.07
N PHE A 34 -8.33 4.80 -4.37
CA PHE A 34 -7.51 5.68 -5.20
C PHE A 34 -7.70 7.15 -4.83
N ARG A 35 -8.93 7.59 -4.54
CA ARG A 35 -9.15 8.95 -4.00
C ARG A 35 -8.37 9.18 -2.71
N LEU A 36 -8.46 8.23 -1.77
CA LEU A 36 -7.72 8.30 -0.52
C LEU A 36 -6.20 8.34 -0.76
N ALA A 37 -5.69 7.56 -1.73
CA ALA A 37 -4.29 7.56 -2.10
C ALA A 37 -3.87 8.89 -2.75
N SER A 38 -4.68 9.50 -3.61
CA SER A 38 -4.44 10.84 -4.14
C SER A 38 -4.38 11.89 -3.04
N GLU A 39 -5.31 11.86 -2.08
CA GLU A 39 -5.35 12.82 -0.97
C GLU A 39 -4.21 12.65 0.05
N LYS A 40 -3.73 11.42 0.27
CA LYS A 40 -2.80 11.11 1.37
C LYS A 40 -1.38 10.79 0.92
N CYS A 41 -1.22 10.37 -0.33
CA CYS A 41 0.04 9.87 -0.88
C CYS A 41 0.44 10.58 -2.18
N ASP A 42 -0.24 11.68 -2.55
CA ASP A 42 0.00 12.41 -3.80
C ASP A 42 0.15 11.47 -5.01
N LEU A 43 -0.88 10.63 -5.19
CA LEU A 43 -0.92 9.61 -6.23
C LEU A 43 -1.15 10.24 -7.60
N HIS A 44 -0.16 10.11 -8.49
CA HIS A 44 -0.24 10.56 -9.89
C HIS A 44 -0.87 9.52 -10.82
N GLY A 45 -0.79 8.24 -10.46
CA GLY A 45 -1.46 7.20 -11.22
C GLY A 45 -1.14 5.79 -10.77
N VAL A 46 -1.88 4.86 -11.36
CA VAL A 46 -1.85 3.44 -11.04
C VAL A 46 -1.69 2.64 -12.31
N TYR A 47 -0.62 1.85 -12.40
CA TYR A 47 -0.51 0.83 -13.43
C TYR A 47 -1.31 -0.40 -13.01
N THR A 48 -2.15 -0.90 -13.92
CA THR A 48 -3.06 -2.02 -13.68
C THR A 48 -2.79 -3.16 -14.66
N LEU A 49 -3.24 -4.36 -14.32
CA LEU A 49 -3.45 -5.43 -15.28
C LEU A 49 -4.94 -5.54 -15.54
N LYS A 50 -5.30 -5.83 -16.79
CA LYS A 50 -6.69 -6.12 -17.13
C LYS A 50 -6.93 -7.61 -17.02
N THR A 51 -7.96 -7.99 -16.28
CA THR A 51 -8.48 -9.36 -16.34
C THR A 51 -9.72 -9.37 -17.22
N SER A 52 -9.76 -10.29 -18.18
CA SER A 52 -11.00 -10.63 -18.87
C SER A 52 -11.71 -11.68 -18.01
N GLU A 53 -12.60 -11.25 -17.12
CA GLU A 53 -13.51 -12.20 -16.49
C GLU A 53 -14.47 -12.71 -17.57
N ARG A 54 -14.35 -14.01 -17.93
CA ARG A 54 -15.24 -14.66 -18.90
C ARG A 54 -16.72 -14.64 -18.47
N ASN A 55 -17.01 -14.37 -17.19
CA ASN A 55 -18.33 -14.54 -16.58
C ASN A 55 -19.02 -13.23 -16.13
N HIS A 56 -18.38 -12.06 -16.29
CA HIS A 56 -19.02 -10.76 -15.98
C HIS A 56 -18.85 -9.77 -17.15
N PRO A 57 -19.86 -9.64 -18.03
CA PRO A 57 -19.78 -8.81 -19.24
C PRO A 57 -19.76 -7.29 -19.00
N SER A 58 -20.10 -6.83 -17.79
CA SER A 58 -20.46 -5.42 -17.56
C SER A 58 -19.33 -4.55 -16.98
N HIS A 59 -18.28 -5.12 -16.37
CA HIS A 59 -17.16 -4.34 -15.86
C HIS A 59 -15.83 -5.05 -16.12
N LYS A 60 -14.96 -4.45 -16.93
CA LYS A 60 -13.56 -4.88 -17.08
C LYS A 60 -12.90 -4.79 -15.70
N ALA A 61 -12.67 -5.93 -15.06
CA ALA A 61 -11.97 -5.97 -13.78
C ALA A 61 -10.50 -5.63 -13.98
N ILE A 62 -9.99 -4.77 -13.10
CA ILE A 62 -8.59 -4.34 -13.07
C ILE A 62 -7.91 -4.91 -11.84
N ILE A 63 -6.62 -5.17 -11.95
CA ILE A 63 -5.75 -5.58 -10.86
C ILE A 63 -4.67 -4.50 -10.72
N PRO A 64 -4.76 -3.63 -9.70
CA PRO A 64 -3.74 -2.62 -9.45
C PRO A 64 -2.38 -3.25 -9.13
N VAL A 65 -1.31 -2.76 -9.76
CA VAL A 65 0.04 -3.33 -9.62
C VAL A 65 1.03 -2.32 -9.05
N VAL A 66 1.07 -1.11 -9.60
CA VAL A 66 2.09 -0.11 -9.23
C VAL A 66 1.44 1.24 -8.99
N TYR A 67 1.67 1.82 -7.82
CA TYR A 67 1.39 3.23 -7.57
C TYR A 67 2.60 4.10 -7.94
N ILE A 68 2.33 5.24 -8.56
CA ILE A 68 3.29 6.30 -8.82
C ILE A 68 2.90 7.51 -7.98
N CYS A 69 3.75 7.87 -7.00
CA CYS A 69 3.52 8.97 -6.06
C CYS A 69 4.67 9.97 -6.10
N GLU A 70 4.39 11.23 -5.75
CA GLU A 70 5.39 12.27 -5.58
C GLU A 70 5.42 12.76 -4.12
N ALA A 71 6.61 12.90 -3.54
CA ALA A 71 6.79 13.33 -2.17
C ALA A 71 7.70 14.56 -2.13
N ASP A 72 7.35 15.54 -1.31
CA ASP A 72 8.16 16.72 -1.02
C ASP A 72 9.42 16.39 -0.24
N THR A 73 9.44 15.26 0.48
CA THR A 73 10.58 14.84 1.31
C THR A 73 10.80 13.33 1.36
N GLU A 74 12.04 12.95 1.66
CA GLU A 74 12.44 11.57 2.01
C GLU A 74 11.62 10.95 3.15
N GLN A 75 11.22 11.77 4.12
CA GLN A 75 10.41 11.30 5.25
C GLN A 75 8.98 11.03 4.83
N GLN A 76 8.40 11.89 4.00
CA GLN A 76 7.07 11.70 3.45
C GLN A 76 7.03 10.47 2.53
N ALA A 77 8.06 10.22 1.73
CA ALA A 77 8.16 9.01 0.92
C ALA A 77 8.11 7.72 1.77
N ARG A 78 8.75 7.73 2.96
CA ARG A 78 8.66 6.60 3.92
C ARG A 78 7.26 6.49 4.55
N GLU A 79 6.61 7.62 4.81
CA GLU A 79 5.24 7.60 5.33
C GLU A 79 4.26 7.04 4.30
N PHE A 80 4.43 7.37 3.01
CA PHE A 80 3.61 6.81 1.93
C PHE A 80 3.71 5.29 1.87
N HIS A 81 4.88 4.70 2.11
CA HIS A 81 5.03 3.23 2.18
C HIS A 81 4.10 2.63 3.24
N ARG A 82 4.06 3.21 4.45
CA ARG A 82 3.17 2.77 5.53
C ARG A 82 1.70 2.90 5.13
N LEU A 83 1.32 4.03 4.54
CA LEU A 83 -0.05 4.30 4.12
C LEU A 83 -0.51 3.32 3.05
N VAL A 84 0.31 3.11 2.00
CA VAL A 84 -0.01 2.18 0.92
C VAL A 84 -0.05 0.73 1.41
N TRP A 85 0.84 0.34 2.32
CA TRP A 85 0.77 -0.98 2.95
C TRP A 85 -0.54 -1.20 3.71
N ASN A 86 -1.02 -0.18 4.43
CA ASN A 86 -2.31 -0.23 5.11
C ASN A 86 -3.50 -0.34 4.15
N GLN A 87 -3.39 0.16 2.91
CA GLN A 87 -4.45 0.01 1.91
C GLN A 87 -4.57 -1.44 1.41
N ASN A 88 -3.46 -2.20 1.41
CA ASN A 88 -3.40 -3.61 0.96
C ASN A 88 -3.83 -3.84 -0.50
N ILE A 89 -3.74 -2.81 -1.36
CA ILE A 89 -4.22 -2.85 -2.74
C ILE A 89 -3.12 -3.20 -3.74
N VAL A 90 -2.00 -2.46 -3.72
CA VAL A 90 -0.93 -2.64 -4.70
C VAL A 90 0.30 -3.37 -4.12
N PRO A 91 0.93 -4.27 -4.88
CA PRO A 91 2.16 -4.93 -4.49
C PRO A 91 3.38 -3.99 -4.49
N PHE A 92 3.39 -2.94 -5.33
CA PHE A 92 4.55 -2.06 -5.48
C PHE A 92 4.15 -0.58 -5.46
N LEU A 93 5.04 0.23 -4.89
CA LEU A 93 4.92 1.68 -4.80
C LEU A 93 6.23 2.31 -5.26
N ILE A 94 6.17 3.17 -6.28
CA ILE A 94 7.30 4.00 -6.70
C ILE A 94 7.02 5.42 -6.21
N VAL A 95 7.95 5.97 -5.44
CA VAL A 95 7.86 7.35 -4.94
C VAL A 95 9.02 8.16 -5.49
N LEU A 96 8.69 9.23 -6.20
CA LEU A 96 9.64 10.29 -6.55
C LEU A 96 9.74 11.26 -5.37
N SER A 97 10.92 11.48 -4.82
CA SER A 97 11.19 12.52 -3.82
C SER A 97 12.19 13.54 -4.39
N PRO A 98 12.58 14.65 -3.73
CA PRO A 98 13.47 15.63 -4.34
C PRO A 98 14.82 15.04 -4.77
N LYS A 99 15.39 14.13 -3.97
CA LYS A 99 16.75 13.59 -4.21
C LYS A 99 16.75 12.38 -5.12
N THR A 100 15.81 11.46 -4.94
CA THR A 100 15.87 10.13 -5.56
C THR A 100 14.48 9.55 -5.84
N ILE A 101 14.46 8.38 -6.46
CA ILE A 101 13.27 7.57 -6.68
C ILE A 101 13.41 6.33 -5.80
N ARG A 102 12.39 5.99 -5.01
CA ARG A 102 12.37 4.77 -4.20
C ARG A 102 11.31 3.82 -4.69
N LEU A 103 11.67 2.55 -4.72
CA LEU A 103 10.74 1.45 -4.89
C LEU A 103 10.47 0.81 -3.53
N TYR A 104 9.21 0.80 -3.12
CA TYR A 104 8.75 0.16 -1.88
C TYR A 104 7.89 -1.07 -2.17
N PRO A 105 7.98 -2.11 -1.32
CA PRO A 105 7.08 -3.25 -1.38
C PRO A 105 5.76 -2.90 -0.68
N GLY A 106 4.68 -2.72 -1.45
CA GLY A 106 3.36 -2.37 -0.94
C GLY A 106 2.73 -3.45 -0.05
N PHE A 107 3.18 -4.71 -0.13
CA PHE A 107 2.70 -5.82 0.71
C PHE A 107 3.65 -6.21 1.84
N ASN A 108 4.72 -5.44 2.08
CA ASN A 108 5.68 -5.74 3.13
C ASN A 108 6.11 -4.47 3.87
N PHE A 109 5.73 -4.39 5.14
CA PHE A 109 6.12 -3.30 6.02
C PHE A 109 6.32 -3.85 7.44
N ASP A 110 7.37 -3.39 8.12
CA ASP A 110 7.57 -3.68 9.54
C ASP A 110 7.38 -2.41 10.39
N PRO A 111 6.23 -2.26 11.07
CA PRO A 111 5.95 -1.13 11.96
C PRO A 111 6.80 -1.14 13.24
N ARG A 112 7.55 -2.21 13.52
CA ARG A 112 8.48 -2.28 14.67
C ARG A 112 9.79 -1.55 14.41
N LEU A 113 10.11 -1.31 13.15
CA LEU A 113 11.28 -0.53 12.77
C LEU A 113 11.00 0.96 13.00
N SER A 114 12.07 1.72 13.28
CA SER A 114 11.97 3.18 13.40
C SER A 114 11.30 3.77 12.16
N LYS A 115 10.44 4.78 12.33
CA LYS A 115 9.80 5.53 11.23
C LYS A 115 10.83 6.14 10.27
N ASN A 116 12.07 6.34 10.74
CA ASN A 116 13.16 6.87 9.92
C ASN A 116 13.92 5.80 9.14
N LYS A 117 13.70 4.51 9.44
CA LYS A 117 14.36 3.42 8.73
C LYS A 117 13.75 3.26 7.35
N ASP A 118 14.58 3.33 6.33
CA ASP A 118 14.20 3.05 4.96
C ASP A 118 13.91 1.54 4.80
N GLN A 119 12.74 1.23 4.25
CA GLN A 119 12.27 -0.12 3.95
C GLN A 119 12.00 -0.30 2.44
N SER A 120 12.56 0.59 1.62
CA SER A 120 12.57 0.44 0.17
C SER A 120 13.35 -0.82 -0.25
N ILE A 121 12.95 -1.41 -1.37
CA ILE A 121 13.69 -2.48 -2.04
C ILE A 121 15.01 -1.90 -2.57
N PHE A 122 14.96 -0.73 -3.20
CA PHE A 122 16.13 0.05 -3.58
C PHE A 122 15.80 1.51 -3.83
N GLU A 123 16.86 2.32 -3.83
CA GLU A 123 16.89 3.73 -4.22
C GLU A 123 17.55 3.89 -5.60
N VAL A 124 17.02 4.78 -6.42
CA VAL A 124 17.49 5.06 -7.78
C VAL A 124 17.77 6.56 -7.92
N ALA A 125 18.93 6.89 -8.47
CA ALA A 125 19.25 8.28 -8.81
C ALA A 125 18.31 8.79 -9.91
N LYS A 126 18.02 10.10 -9.92
CA LYS A 126 17.16 10.76 -10.92
C LYS A 126 17.79 10.91 -12.31
N LYS A 127 18.59 9.93 -12.74
CA LYS A 127 19.20 9.83 -14.07
C LYS A 127 18.47 8.78 -14.88
N THR A 128 18.14 9.10 -16.13
CA THR A 128 17.38 8.20 -17.02
C THR A 128 18.03 6.84 -17.18
N SER A 129 19.35 6.77 -17.32
CA SER A 129 20.08 5.50 -17.43
C SER A 129 19.93 4.60 -16.20
N GLU A 130 19.95 5.19 -15.00
CA GLU A 130 19.77 4.46 -13.74
C GLU A 130 18.33 3.97 -13.58
N VAL A 131 17.36 4.80 -13.95
CA VAL A 131 15.93 4.45 -13.94
C VAL A 131 15.64 3.30 -14.87
N LEU A 132 16.07 3.37 -16.13
CA LEU A 132 15.86 2.31 -17.11
C LEU A 132 16.52 0.98 -16.68
N LYS A 133 17.66 1.06 -16.00
CA LYS A 133 18.38 -0.13 -15.50
C LYS A 133 17.72 -0.75 -14.27
N LYS A 134 17.31 0.06 -13.30
CA LYS A 134 16.80 -0.43 -12.00
C LYS A 134 15.31 -0.73 -12.02
N LEU A 135 14.53 -0.02 -12.84
CA LEU A 135 13.08 -0.16 -12.97
C LEU A 135 12.65 -0.85 -14.28
N SER A 136 13.53 -1.60 -14.95
CA SER A 136 13.21 -2.33 -16.18
C SER A 136 12.01 -3.28 -16.02
N ASP A 137 11.92 -3.95 -14.86
CA ASP A 137 10.82 -4.87 -14.51
C ASP A 137 9.47 -4.15 -14.31
N PHE A 138 9.50 -2.81 -14.18
CA PHE A 138 8.33 -1.96 -13.95
C PHE A 138 7.91 -1.19 -15.20
N THR A 139 8.48 -1.52 -16.37
CA THR A 139 7.97 -0.99 -17.63
C THR A 139 6.62 -1.63 -17.97
N SER A 140 5.77 -0.91 -18.72
CA SER A 140 4.47 -1.43 -19.14
C SER A 140 4.56 -2.79 -19.84
N GLU A 141 5.53 -2.96 -20.75
CA GLU A 141 5.79 -4.21 -21.45
C GLU A 141 6.16 -5.36 -20.50
N SER A 142 7.08 -5.13 -19.57
CA SER A 142 7.56 -6.14 -18.63
C SER A 142 6.47 -6.57 -17.65
N ILE A 143 5.66 -5.63 -17.16
CA ILE A 143 4.50 -5.93 -16.31
C ILE A 143 3.47 -6.76 -17.09
N ASN A 144 3.17 -6.39 -18.34
CA ASN A 144 2.18 -7.08 -19.17
C ASN A 144 2.63 -8.50 -19.55
N ARG A 145 3.94 -8.72 -19.73
CA ARG A 145 4.52 -10.07 -19.94
C ARG A 145 4.54 -10.92 -18.66
N GLY A 146 4.46 -10.27 -17.50
CA GLY A 146 4.49 -10.91 -16.19
C GLY A 146 5.89 -11.12 -15.61
N ASP A 147 6.93 -10.57 -16.25
CA ASP A 147 8.32 -10.66 -15.80
C ASP A 147 8.50 -10.09 -14.39
N LEU A 148 7.72 -9.04 -14.06
CA LEU A 148 7.65 -8.46 -12.72
C LEU A 148 7.41 -9.53 -11.65
N TRP A 149 6.48 -10.45 -11.89
CA TRP A 149 6.15 -11.49 -10.92
C TRP A 149 7.27 -12.53 -10.82
N THR A 150 7.88 -12.91 -11.93
CA THR A 150 9.02 -13.83 -11.96
C THR A 150 10.22 -13.28 -11.20
N ASN A 151 10.54 -12.00 -11.42
CA ASN A 151 11.76 -11.37 -10.92
C ASN A 151 11.59 -10.83 -9.48
N ARG A 152 10.38 -10.37 -9.10
CA ARG A 152 10.15 -9.59 -7.86
C ARG A 152 9.19 -10.23 -6.87
N ALA A 153 8.65 -11.43 -7.12
CA ALA A 153 7.72 -12.10 -6.18
C ALA A 153 8.26 -12.23 -4.74
N LYS A 154 9.58 -12.38 -4.57
CA LYS A 154 10.21 -12.48 -3.24
C LYS A 154 10.07 -11.21 -2.40
N GLU A 155 9.90 -10.06 -3.03
CA GLU A 155 9.79 -8.75 -2.38
C GLU A 155 8.38 -8.50 -1.82
N ILE A 156 7.38 -9.26 -2.30
CA ILE A 156 5.95 -9.13 -1.96
C ILE A 156 5.36 -10.40 -1.34
N PRO A 157 5.92 -10.90 -0.23
CA PRO A 157 5.45 -12.14 0.39
C PRO A 157 4.03 -11.98 0.96
N GLN A 158 3.12 -12.87 0.55
CA GLN A 158 1.71 -12.82 0.95
C GLN A 158 1.48 -12.81 2.47
N ASN A 159 2.39 -13.43 3.24
CA ASN A 159 2.30 -13.53 4.69
C ASN A 159 2.66 -12.23 5.45
N LYS A 160 3.15 -11.19 4.75
CA LYS A 160 3.48 -9.86 5.28
C LYS A 160 2.43 -8.79 4.96
N ARG A 161 1.40 -9.13 4.17
CA ARG A 161 0.25 -8.26 3.92
C ARG A 161 -0.42 -7.87 5.23
N VAL A 162 -0.94 -6.64 5.30
CA VAL A 162 -1.50 -6.07 6.53
C VAL A 162 -2.65 -6.91 7.09
N ASP A 163 -3.53 -7.43 6.24
CA ASP A 163 -4.67 -8.29 6.63
C ASP A 163 -4.17 -9.62 7.24
N ARG A 164 -3.21 -10.28 6.60
CA ARG A 164 -2.61 -11.52 7.11
C ARG A 164 -1.86 -11.29 8.42
N ARG A 165 -1.18 -10.16 8.54
CA ARG A 165 -0.52 -9.74 9.78
C ARG A 165 -1.54 -9.50 10.88
N LEU A 166 -2.61 -8.76 10.60
CA LEU A 166 -3.68 -8.47 11.56
C LEU A 166 -4.31 -9.76 12.06
N LEU A 167 -4.75 -10.65 11.16
CA LEU A 167 -5.35 -11.93 11.54
C LEU A 167 -4.41 -12.79 12.40
N ARG A 168 -3.09 -12.80 12.09
CA ARG A 168 -2.09 -13.50 12.90
C ARG A 168 -1.97 -12.88 14.29
N SER A 169 -1.91 -11.55 14.38
CA SER A 169 -1.85 -10.82 15.66
C SER A 169 -3.08 -11.07 16.51
N LEU A 170 -4.28 -11.07 15.92
CA LEU A 170 -5.53 -11.36 16.63
C LEU A 170 -5.58 -12.82 17.12
N LYS A 171 -5.11 -13.77 16.30
CA LYS A 171 -5.00 -15.17 16.71
C LYS A 171 -4.02 -15.34 17.87
N PHE A 172 -2.84 -14.70 17.77
CA PHE A 172 -1.84 -14.71 18.83
C PHE A 172 -2.38 -14.13 20.14
N LEU A 173 -3.00 -12.95 20.08
CA LEU A 173 -3.61 -12.30 21.24
C LEU A 173 -4.70 -13.18 21.87
N SER A 174 -5.54 -13.83 21.05
CA SER A 174 -6.55 -14.75 21.55
C SER A 174 -5.95 -15.96 22.25
N THR A 175 -4.84 -16.51 21.75
CA THR A 175 -4.13 -17.62 22.42
C THR A 175 -3.54 -17.12 23.74
N TRP A 176 -2.83 -15.99 23.72
CA TRP A 176 -2.22 -15.40 24.90
C TRP A 176 -3.24 -15.15 26.02
N LEU A 177 -4.40 -14.54 25.73
CA LEU A 177 -5.45 -14.31 26.73
C LEU A 177 -5.98 -15.62 27.34
N ARG A 178 -6.13 -16.66 26.51
CA ARG A 178 -6.60 -17.98 26.97
C ARG A 178 -5.58 -18.68 27.86
N ASP A 179 -4.31 -18.58 27.52
CA ASP A 179 -3.21 -19.12 28.31
C ASP A 179 -3.10 -18.41 29.68
N HIS A 180 -3.63 -17.18 29.78
CA HIS A 180 -3.73 -16.42 31.02
C HIS A 180 -5.11 -16.54 31.71
N GLY A 181 -5.84 -17.61 31.42
CA GLY A 181 -7.05 -18.00 32.16
C GLY A 181 -8.36 -17.38 31.67
N LEU A 182 -8.37 -16.62 30.57
CA LEU A 182 -9.62 -16.10 30.03
C LEU A 182 -10.36 -17.18 29.20
N PRO A 183 -11.66 -17.41 29.44
CA PRO A 183 -12.48 -18.23 28.57
C PRO A 183 -12.48 -17.70 27.13
N ARG A 184 -12.55 -18.61 26.15
CA ARG A 184 -12.50 -18.27 24.71
C ARG A 184 -13.49 -17.17 24.33
N GLN A 185 -14.73 -17.27 24.82
CA GLN A 185 -15.78 -16.29 24.52
C GLN A 185 -15.42 -14.90 25.05
N THR A 186 -14.94 -14.82 26.30
CA THR A 186 -14.49 -13.57 26.92
C THR A 186 -13.29 -12.97 26.18
N ALA A 187 -12.30 -13.79 25.81
CA ALA A 187 -11.13 -13.33 25.04
C ALA A 187 -11.55 -12.74 23.69
N HIS A 188 -12.41 -13.42 22.92
CA HIS A 188 -12.91 -12.90 21.64
C HIS A 188 -13.75 -11.64 21.81
N ALA A 189 -14.63 -11.59 22.82
CA ALA A 189 -15.42 -10.40 23.12
C ALA A 189 -14.54 -9.18 23.47
N LEU A 190 -13.49 -9.40 24.26
CA LEU A 190 -12.53 -8.36 24.64
C LEU A 190 -11.77 -7.83 23.42
N ILE A 191 -11.24 -8.74 22.58
CA ILE A 191 -10.57 -8.38 21.32
C ILE A 191 -11.50 -7.55 20.42
N GLY A 192 -12.75 -7.98 20.25
CA GLY A 192 -13.74 -7.24 19.46
C GLY A 192 -13.98 -5.82 19.99
N LYS A 193 -14.13 -5.67 21.32
CA LYS A 193 -14.28 -4.35 21.97
C LYS A 193 -13.05 -3.46 21.74
N PHE A 194 -11.84 -4.00 21.83
CA PHE A 194 -10.62 -3.23 21.54
C PHE A 194 -10.56 -2.77 20.09
N ILE A 195 -10.84 -3.66 19.13
CA ILE A 195 -10.88 -3.29 17.69
C ILE A 195 -11.91 -2.18 17.46
N TYR A 196 -13.09 -2.29 18.07
CA TYR A 196 -14.13 -1.28 17.96
C TYR A 196 -13.71 0.08 18.55
N LEU A 197 -13.05 0.09 19.70
CA LEU A 197 -12.49 1.31 20.30
C LEU A 197 -11.45 1.98 19.40
N TYR A 198 -10.52 1.20 18.84
CA TYR A 198 -9.54 1.71 17.87
C TYR A 198 -10.23 2.31 16.64
N TYR A 199 -11.26 1.66 16.11
CA TYR A 199 -12.05 2.17 14.99
C TYR A 199 -12.73 3.51 15.34
N LEU A 200 -13.38 3.60 16.50
CA LEU A 200 -14.04 4.83 16.94
C LEU A 200 -13.05 5.99 17.13
N ARG A 201 -11.85 5.71 17.65
CA ARG A 201 -10.78 6.70 17.81
C ARG A 201 -10.28 7.19 16.45
N ASP A 202 -9.99 6.27 15.53
CA ASP A 202 -9.49 6.60 14.18
C ASP A 202 -10.49 7.44 13.37
N ARG A 203 -11.79 7.12 13.51
CA ARG A 203 -12.88 7.91 12.92
C ARG A 203 -13.18 9.22 13.65
N LYS A 204 -12.41 9.58 14.67
CA LYS A 204 -12.59 10.76 15.53
C LYS A 204 -13.96 10.83 16.23
N ILE A 205 -14.63 9.69 16.37
CA ILE A 205 -15.89 9.57 17.15
C ILE A 205 -15.56 9.53 18.64
N LEU A 206 -14.48 8.83 19.01
CA LEU A 206 -13.93 8.82 20.37
C LEU A 206 -12.72 9.75 20.43
N SER A 207 -12.80 10.80 21.25
CA SER A 207 -11.72 11.77 21.40
C SER A 207 -10.66 11.29 22.38
N ASP A 208 -9.40 11.71 22.17
CA ASP A 208 -8.30 11.42 23.08
C ASP A 208 -8.57 11.92 24.51
N ARG A 209 -9.27 13.06 24.66
CA ARG A 209 -9.73 13.58 25.96
C ARG A 209 -10.59 12.56 26.72
N LYS A 210 -11.44 11.81 26.01
CA LYS A 210 -12.30 10.80 26.64
C LYS A 210 -11.51 9.59 27.11
N LEU A 211 -10.46 9.21 26.38
CA LEU A 211 -9.54 8.13 26.77
C LEU A 211 -8.71 8.51 28.00
N GLU A 212 -8.23 9.76 28.06
CA GLU A 212 -7.52 10.31 29.22
C GLU A 212 -8.40 10.28 30.49
N GLN A 213 -9.69 10.61 30.36
CA GLN A 213 -10.65 10.49 31.46
C GLN A 213 -10.82 9.05 31.97
N TRP A 214 -10.55 8.05 31.13
CA TRP A 214 -10.60 6.63 31.50
C TRP A 214 -9.24 6.06 31.93
N ALA A 215 -8.22 6.91 32.04
CA ALA A 215 -6.84 6.50 32.35
C ALA A 215 -6.29 5.41 31.40
N ILE A 216 -6.67 5.49 30.12
CA ILE A 216 -6.12 4.62 29.07
C ILE A 216 -4.98 5.37 28.38
N ASP A 217 -3.76 4.88 28.56
CA ASP A 217 -2.56 5.46 27.92
C ASP A 217 -2.62 5.34 26.38
N LYS A 218 -2.00 6.31 25.70
CA LYS A 218 -2.13 6.55 24.25
C LYS A 218 -1.36 5.59 23.36
#